data_AF-A0A4Y3QVZ9-F1
#
_entry.id   AF-A0A4Y3QVZ9-F1
#
_cell.length_a   1.000
_cell.length_b   1.000
_cell.length_c   1.000
_cell.angle_alpha   90.00
_cell.angle_beta   90.00
_cell.angle_gamma   90.00
#
_symmetry.space_group_name_H-M   'P 1'
#
loop_
_entity.id
_entity.type
_entity.pdbx_description
1 polymer ?
#
loop_
_entity_poly.entity_id
_entity_poly.type
_entity_poly.pdbx_seq_one_letter_code
_entity_poly.pdbx_strand_id
1 'polypeptide(L)'
;MAKLSVPDLAPHGLPRPDTGLYSRVLEGAIPVQDVGLIDAVRRGRVEPVAALSSFEGDKVRLADGSEPAPEVVIAATGYRRGLEQLVGHLGVLDAQGRPVVHGPRTHPAAPQLHFTGYSNPISGTLRELALDARRIARAVARSSD
;
A
#
# COMPACT_ATOMS: atom_id res chain seq x y z
N MET A 1 16.51 -3.22 16.37
CA MET A 1 16.97 -3.79 15.09
C MET A 1 16.98 -2.81 13.92
N ALA A 2 15.95 -1.97 13.70
CA ALA A 2 15.94 -1.02 12.58
C ALA A 2 17.15 -0.06 12.50
N LYS A 3 17.73 0.34 13.64
CA LYS A 3 18.94 1.18 13.70
C LYS A 3 20.21 0.53 13.11
N LEU A 4 20.25 -0.79 12.98
CA LEU A 4 21.44 -1.52 12.48
C LEU A 4 21.43 -1.72 10.96
N SER A 5 20.26 -1.71 10.30
CA SER A 5 20.13 -2.10 8.90
C SER A 5 19.91 -0.94 7.93
N VAL A 6 19.43 0.21 8.41
CA VAL A 6 19.19 1.41 7.59
C VAL A 6 19.95 2.58 8.20
N PRO A 7 20.88 3.24 7.48
CA PRO A 7 21.57 4.42 7.98
C PRO A 7 20.58 5.56 8.25
N ASP A 8 20.99 6.55 9.03
CA ASP A 8 20.16 7.73 9.23
C ASP A 8 20.22 8.63 7.99
N LEU A 9 19.08 8.82 7.33
CA LEU A 9 18.93 9.67 6.16
C LEU A 9 18.18 10.97 6.48
N ALA A 10 17.96 11.29 7.77
CA ALA A 10 17.38 12.56 8.19
C ALA A 10 18.12 13.80 7.63
N PRO A 11 19.48 13.84 7.56
CA PRO A 11 20.19 14.95 6.92
C PRO A 11 19.86 15.15 5.43
N HIS A 12 19.27 14.14 4.79
CA HIS A 12 18.83 14.17 3.39
C HIS A 12 17.30 14.28 3.27
N GLY A 13 16.58 14.67 4.33
CA GLY A 13 15.13 14.83 4.29
C GLY A 13 14.32 13.52 4.36
N LEU A 14 14.97 12.37 4.64
CA LEU A 14 14.30 11.07 4.75
C LEU A 14 14.52 10.44 6.14
N PRO A 15 13.87 10.96 7.20
CA PRO A 15 14.06 10.48 8.55
C PRO A 15 13.57 9.04 8.72
N ARG A 16 14.13 8.34 9.72
CA ARG A 16 13.60 7.04 10.10
C ARG A 16 12.18 7.19 10.68
N PRO A 17 11.25 6.28 10.35
CA PRO A 17 9.92 6.26 10.95
C PRO A 17 9.99 6.02 12.47
N ASP A 18 9.14 6.72 13.21
CA ASP A 18 9.07 6.63 14.68
C ASP A 18 8.35 5.38 15.19
N THR A 19 7.62 4.69 14.31
CA THR A 19 6.86 3.48 14.63
C THR A 19 7.47 2.20 14.05
N GLY A 20 7.23 1.10 14.76
CA GLY A 20 7.71 -0.23 14.39
C GLY A 20 7.19 -0.70 13.03
N LEU A 21 7.95 -1.60 12.39
CA LEU A 21 7.61 -2.15 11.07
C LEU A 21 6.21 -2.77 11.04
N TYR A 22 5.91 -3.62 12.03
CA TYR A 22 4.65 -4.36 12.09
C TYR A 22 3.46 -3.43 12.34
N SER A 23 3.60 -2.42 13.21
CA SER A 23 2.57 -1.41 13.46
C SER A 23 2.17 -0.69 12.17
N ARG A 24 3.14 -0.30 11.36
CA ARG A 24 2.89 0.35 10.07
C ARG A 24 2.23 -0.55 9.05
N VAL A 25 2.54 -1.85 9.06
CA VAL A 25 1.81 -2.82 8.22
C VAL A 25 0.34 -2.90 8.59
N LEU A 26 0.00 -2.84 9.88
CA LEU A 26 -1.40 -2.81 10.33
C LEU A 26 -2.13 -1.55 9.84
N GLU A 27 -1.40 -0.45 9.66
CA GLU A 27 -1.88 0.81 9.07
C GLU A 27 -1.87 0.80 7.52
N GLY A 28 -1.44 -0.31 6.90
CA GLY A 28 -1.38 -0.47 5.44
C GLY A 28 -0.10 0.03 4.77
N ALA A 29 0.89 0.48 5.54
CA ALA A 29 2.20 0.88 5.06
C ALA A 29 3.15 -0.32 4.99
N ILE A 30 3.12 -1.01 3.84
CA ILE A 30 4.00 -2.15 3.56
C ILE A 30 5.44 -1.65 3.32
N PRO A 31 6.47 -2.36 3.85
CA PRO A 31 7.84 -1.88 3.74
C PRO A 31 8.33 -1.89 2.29
N VAL A 32 9.03 -0.83 1.91
CA VAL A 32 9.75 -0.77 0.64
C VAL A 32 11.00 -1.64 0.74
N GLN A 33 11.15 -2.55 -0.22
CA GLN A 33 12.36 -3.37 -0.39
C GLN A 33 13.09 -2.87 -1.62
N ASP A 34 14.25 -2.26 -1.42
CA ASP A 34 15.04 -1.70 -2.49
C ASP A 34 16.54 -1.79 -2.15
N VAL A 35 17.37 -2.07 -3.16
CA VAL A 35 18.82 -2.29 -3.01
C VAL A 35 19.67 -1.09 -3.42
N GLY A 36 19.07 0.03 -3.88
CA GLY A 36 19.79 1.17 -4.47
C GLY A 36 19.39 2.57 -3.98
N LEU A 37 18.22 2.73 -3.36
CA LEU A 37 17.65 4.01 -2.95
C LEU A 37 18.52 4.70 -1.91
N ILE A 38 18.96 3.96 -0.89
CA ILE A 38 19.84 4.49 0.17
C ILE A 38 21.12 5.07 -0.45
N ASP A 39 21.74 4.32 -1.35
CA ASP A 39 22.96 4.73 -2.03
C ASP A 39 22.75 5.89 -3.01
N ALA A 40 21.59 5.94 -3.69
CA ALA A 40 21.22 7.04 -4.56
C ALA A 40 21.00 8.34 -3.79
N VAL A 41 20.31 8.28 -2.64
CA VAL A 41 20.10 9.44 -1.75
C VAL A 41 21.44 9.95 -1.19
N ARG A 42 22.27 9.05 -0.65
CA ARG A 42 23.58 9.45 -0.09
C ARG A 42 24.53 10.07 -1.11
N ARG A 43 24.41 9.71 -2.39
CA ARG A 43 25.21 10.26 -3.50
C ARG A 43 24.56 11.48 -4.17
N GLY A 44 23.41 11.96 -3.68
CA GLY A 44 22.69 13.09 -4.28
C GLY A 44 22.09 12.80 -5.66
N ARG A 45 21.97 11.54 -6.06
CA ARG A 45 21.29 11.15 -7.32
C ARG A 45 19.77 11.12 -7.19
N VAL A 46 19.29 10.97 -5.96
CA VAL A 46 17.88 11.09 -5.59
C VAL A 46 17.80 12.08 -4.44
N GLU A 47 16.98 13.09 -4.59
CA GLU A 47 16.73 14.09 -3.57
C GLU A 47 15.31 13.91 -3.02
N PRO A 48 15.15 13.49 -1.75
CA PRO A 48 13.87 13.57 -1.06
C PRO A 48 13.47 15.04 -0.90
N VAL A 49 12.27 15.40 -1.36
CA VAL A 49 11.75 16.76 -1.30
C VAL A 49 10.45 16.81 -0.52
N ALA A 50 10.03 18.01 -0.12
CA ALA A 50 8.73 18.22 0.53
C ALA A 50 7.56 17.80 -0.38
N ALA A 51 6.41 17.54 0.24
CA ALA A 51 5.21 17.11 -0.49
C ALA A 51 4.81 18.14 -1.55
N LEU A 52 4.41 17.65 -2.72
CA LEU A 52 3.85 18.47 -3.79
C LEU A 52 2.55 19.14 -3.29
N SER A 53 2.47 20.47 -3.43
CA SER A 53 1.30 21.27 -3.07
C SER A 53 0.45 21.64 -4.30
N SER A 54 1.09 22.17 -5.35
CA SER A 54 0.41 22.57 -6.59
C SER A 54 1.36 22.52 -7.81
N PHE A 55 0.77 22.54 -9.00
CA PHE A 55 1.47 22.81 -10.25
C PHE A 55 1.28 24.28 -10.63
N GLU A 56 2.35 24.93 -11.06
CA GLU A 56 2.38 26.35 -11.45
C GLU A 56 3.11 26.49 -12.78
N GLY A 57 2.38 26.31 -13.89
CA GLY A 57 2.98 26.32 -15.22
C GLY A 57 3.96 25.16 -15.42
N ASP A 58 5.23 25.49 -15.66
CA ASP A 58 6.35 24.56 -15.79
C ASP A 58 7.03 24.23 -14.45
N LYS A 59 6.55 24.79 -13.35
CA LYS A 59 7.05 24.54 -11.99
C LYS A 59 6.07 23.76 -11.15
N VAL A 60 6.58 23.21 -10.06
CA VAL A 60 5.79 22.66 -8.97
C VAL A 60 6.05 23.44 -7.69
N ARG A 61 5.02 23.74 -6.90
CA ARG A 61 5.18 24.29 -5.55
C ARG A 61 5.19 23.16 -4.55
N LEU A 62 6.24 23.09 -3.72
CA LEU A 62 6.32 22.13 -2.63
C LEU A 62 5.83 22.75 -1.31
N ALA A 63 5.50 21.90 -0.34
CA ALA A 63 4.94 22.31 0.95
C ALA A 63 5.89 23.16 1.82
N ASP A 64 7.20 23.10 1.55
CA ASP A 64 8.21 23.96 2.18
C ASP A 64 8.38 25.32 1.48
N GLY A 65 7.61 25.57 0.40
CA GLY A 65 7.65 26.80 -0.38
C GLY A 65 8.64 26.79 -1.55
N SER A 66 9.45 25.74 -1.71
CA SER A 66 10.35 25.62 -2.86
C SER A 66 9.60 25.37 -4.16
N GLU A 67 10.20 25.78 -5.29
CA GLU A 67 9.56 25.78 -6.62
C GLU A 67 10.44 25.16 -7.73
N PRO A 68 10.75 23.84 -7.67
CA PRO A 68 11.52 23.21 -8.74
C PRO A 68 10.74 23.15 -10.06
N ALA A 69 11.47 23.11 -11.17
CA ALA A 69 10.95 23.03 -12.54
C ALA A 69 11.32 21.68 -13.19
N PRO A 70 10.64 20.57 -12.83
CA PRO A 70 10.95 19.26 -13.38
C PRO A 70 10.50 19.15 -14.85
N GLU A 71 11.33 18.56 -15.70
CA GLU A 71 10.97 18.26 -17.09
C GLU A 71 9.89 17.18 -17.20
N VAL A 72 9.86 16.25 -16.23
CA VAL A 72 8.95 15.10 -16.20
C VAL A 72 8.43 14.88 -14.79
N VAL A 73 7.14 14.59 -14.68
CA VAL A 73 6.48 14.22 -13.43
C VAL A 73 5.88 12.83 -13.57
N ILE A 74 6.23 11.93 -12.64
CA ILE A 74 5.74 10.55 -12.60
C ILE A 74 4.83 10.37 -11.37
N ALA A 75 3.56 10.07 -11.61
CA ALA A 75 2.60 9.78 -10.54
C ALA A 75 2.75 8.33 -10.05
N ALA A 76 3.65 8.10 -9.10
CA ALA A 76 3.86 6.80 -8.44
C ALA A 76 2.99 6.63 -7.17
N THR A 77 1.73 7.07 -7.20
CA THR A 77 0.83 7.18 -6.04
C THR A 77 0.00 5.92 -5.74
N GLY A 78 0.30 4.81 -6.42
CA GLY A 78 -0.36 3.52 -6.21
C GLY A 78 -1.73 3.40 -6.88
N TYR A 79 -2.54 2.45 -6.40
CA TYR A 79 -3.85 2.10 -6.99
C TYR A 79 -4.96 2.11 -5.96
N ARG A 80 -6.18 2.45 -6.41
CA ARG A 80 -7.41 2.20 -5.65
C ARG A 80 -7.81 0.74 -5.79
N ARG A 81 -8.54 0.21 -4.80
CA ARG A 81 -9.05 -1.19 -4.84
C ARG A 81 -10.09 -1.38 -5.93
N GLY A 82 -10.87 -0.33 -6.24
CA GLY A 82 -11.79 -0.30 -7.38
C GLY A 82 -13.00 -1.21 -7.23
N LEU A 83 -13.38 -1.56 -6.00
CA LEU A 83 -14.50 -2.47 -5.72
C LEU A 83 -15.82 -1.74 -5.50
N GLU A 84 -15.77 -0.43 -5.27
CA GLU A 84 -16.91 0.38 -4.83
C GLU A 84 -18.06 0.35 -5.84
N GLN A 85 -17.76 0.45 -7.14
CA GLN A 85 -18.78 0.38 -8.20
C GLN A 85 -19.33 -1.04 -8.40
N LEU A 86 -18.52 -2.07 -8.13
CA LEU A 86 -18.90 -3.47 -8.37
C LEU A 86 -19.75 -4.04 -7.24
N VAL A 87 -19.34 -3.82 -5.99
CA VAL A 87 -19.94 -4.46 -4.79
C VAL A 87 -20.19 -3.49 -3.64
N GLY A 88 -19.88 -2.19 -3.78
CA GLY A 88 -20.01 -1.23 -2.69
C GLY A 88 -21.45 -1.09 -2.18
N HIS A 89 -22.44 -1.25 -3.07
CA HIS A 89 -23.85 -1.25 -2.74
C HIS A 89 -24.29 -2.40 -1.81
N LEU A 90 -23.47 -3.44 -1.63
CA LEU A 90 -23.74 -4.58 -0.75
C LEU A 90 -23.33 -4.31 0.72
N GLY A 91 -22.70 -3.17 1.01
CA GLY A 91 -22.22 -2.84 2.36
C GLY A 91 -21.08 -3.74 2.86
N VAL A 92 -20.31 -4.33 1.93
CA VAL A 92 -19.23 -5.30 2.23
C VAL A 92 -17.83 -4.71 2.25
N LEU A 93 -17.70 -3.39 2.06
CA LEU A 93 -16.43 -2.67 2.02
C LEU A 93 -16.29 -1.72 3.20
N ASP A 94 -15.07 -1.53 3.70
CA ASP A 94 -14.73 -0.49 4.68
C ASP A 94 -14.66 0.91 4.03
N ALA A 95 -14.43 1.94 4.84
CA ALA A 95 -14.30 3.32 4.37
C ALA A 95 -13.13 3.56 3.40
N GLN A 96 -12.20 2.61 3.28
CA GLN A 96 -11.08 2.64 2.36
C GLN A 96 -11.28 1.74 1.13
N GLY A 97 -12.49 1.17 0.95
CA GLY A 97 -12.82 0.31 -0.18
C GLY A 97 -12.27 -1.12 -0.07
N ARG A 98 -11.84 -1.55 1.13
CA ARG A 98 -11.37 -2.92 1.35
C ARG A 98 -12.51 -3.83 1.80
N PRO A 99 -12.56 -5.08 1.31
CA PRO A 99 -13.50 -6.07 1.83
C PRO A 99 -13.36 -6.29 3.34
N VAL A 100 -14.47 -6.26 4.08
CA VAL A 100 -14.48 -6.52 5.53
C VAL A 100 -14.31 -8.00 5.90
N VAL A 101 -14.50 -8.89 4.91
CA VAL A 101 -14.23 -10.33 4.97
C VAL A 101 -13.33 -10.73 3.80
N HIS A 102 -12.58 -11.82 3.96
CA HIS A 102 -11.69 -12.36 2.93
C HIS A 102 -11.54 -13.88 3.06
N GLY A 103 -10.99 -14.49 2.01
CA GLY A 103 -10.75 -15.92 1.96
C GLY A 103 -12.07 -16.72 2.04
N PRO A 104 -12.15 -17.78 2.86
CA PRO A 104 -13.33 -18.62 2.92
C PRO A 104 -14.54 -17.97 3.61
N ARG A 105 -14.39 -16.79 4.22
CA ARG A 105 -15.48 -16.11 4.92
C ARG A 105 -16.29 -15.26 3.95
N THR A 106 -17.60 -15.23 4.15
CA THR A 106 -18.54 -14.39 3.40
C THR A 106 -19.24 -13.41 4.35
N HIS A 107 -19.74 -12.31 3.80
CA HIS A 107 -20.49 -11.33 4.59
C HIS A 107 -21.96 -11.76 4.67
N PRO A 108 -22.67 -11.57 5.81
CA PRO A 108 -24.09 -11.93 5.90
C PRO A 108 -24.98 -11.25 4.85
N ALA A 109 -24.66 -10.01 4.47
CA ALA A 109 -25.38 -9.28 3.42
C ALA A 109 -25.05 -9.75 1.98
N ALA A 110 -24.02 -10.59 1.81
CA ALA A 110 -23.65 -11.18 0.53
C ALA A 110 -23.12 -12.62 0.72
N PRO A 111 -24.00 -13.58 1.04
CA PRO A 111 -23.62 -14.99 1.15
C PRO A 111 -23.00 -15.48 -0.16
N GLN A 112 -22.03 -16.39 -0.07
CA GLN A 112 -21.30 -16.98 -1.21
C GLN A 112 -20.40 -16.02 -2.00
N LEU A 113 -20.33 -14.73 -1.64
CA LEU A 113 -19.35 -13.79 -2.19
C LEU A 113 -18.03 -13.87 -1.43
N HIS A 114 -16.96 -14.27 -2.12
CA HIS A 114 -15.61 -14.40 -1.57
C HIS A 114 -14.67 -13.34 -2.15
N PHE A 115 -13.83 -12.76 -1.30
CA PHE A 115 -12.77 -11.84 -1.70
C PHE A 115 -11.40 -12.48 -1.50
N THR A 116 -10.60 -12.52 -2.57
CA THR A 116 -9.25 -13.08 -2.57
C THR A 116 -8.27 -12.06 -3.15
N GLY A 117 -7.04 -12.01 -2.62
CA GLY A 117 -6.02 -11.05 -3.09
C GLY A 117 -6.17 -9.62 -2.59
N TYR A 118 -7.15 -9.33 -1.72
CA TYR A 118 -7.33 -8.03 -1.08
C TYR A 118 -6.68 -7.93 0.31
N SER A 119 -5.71 -8.79 0.59
CA SER A 119 -4.83 -8.71 1.76
C SER A 119 -3.39 -8.41 1.31
N ASN A 120 -2.64 -7.65 2.13
CA ASN A 120 -1.21 -7.38 1.93
C ASN A 120 -0.40 -7.87 3.15
N PRO A 121 -0.25 -9.19 3.31
CA PRO A 121 0.41 -9.77 4.47
C PRO A 121 1.93 -9.79 4.28
N ILE A 122 2.68 -9.64 5.39
CA ILE A 122 4.15 -9.75 5.38
C ILE A 122 4.61 -11.17 4.97
N SER A 123 3.77 -12.18 5.17
CA SER A 123 4.03 -13.56 4.73
C SER A 123 4.07 -13.72 3.20
N GLY A 124 3.65 -12.71 2.44
CA GLY A 124 3.65 -12.68 0.99
C GLY A 124 2.27 -12.93 0.39
N THR A 125 1.80 -11.98 -0.43
CA THR A 125 0.45 -12.02 -1.02
C THR A 125 0.21 -13.27 -1.87
N LEU A 126 1.18 -13.70 -2.69
CA LEU A 126 1.01 -14.88 -3.55
C LEU A 126 0.83 -16.17 -2.75
N ARG A 127 1.54 -16.30 -1.62
CA ARG A 127 1.40 -17.44 -0.72
C ARG A 127 0.00 -17.48 -0.12
N GLU A 128 -0.45 -16.36 0.43
CA GLU A 128 -1.79 -16.30 1.04
C GLU A 128 -2.90 -16.48 0.01
N LEU A 129 -2.74 -15.94 -1.20
CA LEU A 129 -3.69 -16.14 -2.31
C LEU A 129 -3.88 -17.62 -2.63
N ALA A 130 -2.79 -18.39 -2.71
CA ALA A 130 -2.85 -19.83 -2.96
C ALA A 130 -3.53 -20.61 -1.84
N LEU A 131 -3.32 -20.20 -0.57
CA LEU A 131 -3.98 -20.81 0.58
C LEU A 131 -5.48 -20.48 0.61
N ASP A 132 -5.83 -19.22 0.37
CA ASP A 132 -7.21 -18.76 0.36
C ASP A 132 -8.01 -19.38 -0.78
N ALA A 133 -7.42 -19.52 -1.98
CA ALA A 133 -8.07 -20.21 -3.09
C ALA A 133 -8.49 -21.65 -2.71
N ARG A 134 -7.61 -22.41 -2.05
CA ARG A 134 -7.93 -23.77 -1.57
C ARG A 134 -9.01 -23.76 -0.49
N ARG A 135 -9.00 -22.78 0.41
CA ARG A 135 -10.00 -22.66 1.48
C ARG A 135 -11.36 -22.26 0.94
N ILE A 136 -11.41 -21.33 -0.01
CA ILE A 136 -12.63 -20.90 -0.71
C ILE A 136 -13.23 -22.09 -1.44
N ALA A 137 -12.45 -22.84 -2.23
CA ALA A 137 -12.95 -24.02 -2.94
C ALA A 137 -13.63 -25.04 -2.01
N ARG A 138 -13.03 -25.30 -0.84
CA ARG A 138 -13.65 -26.18 0.17
C ARG A 138 -14.91 -25.59 0.80
N ALA A 139 -14.95 -24.28 1.02
CA ALA A 139 -16.13 -23.61 1.57
C ALA A 139 -17.31 -23.71 0.59
N VAL A 140 -17.07 -23.41 -0.69
CA VAL A 140 -18.05 -23.51 -1.77
C VAL A 140 -18.56 -24.96 -1.90
N ALA A 141 -17.67 -25.95 -1.92
CA ALA A 141 -18.07 -27.35 -2.04
C ALA A 141 -18.99 -27.81 -0.89
N ARG A 142 -18.77 -27.33 0.34
CA ARG A 142 -19.60 -27.69 1.51
C ARG A 142 -20.96 -26.99 1.53
N SER A 143 -21.12 -25.88 0.81
CA SER A 143 -22.39 -25.15 0.73
C SER A 143 -23.25 -25.56 -0.46
N SER A 144 -22.76 -26.48 -1.30
CA SER A 144 -23.49 -27.03 -2.45
C SER A 144 -24.20 -28.36 -2.15
N ASP A 145 -24.06 -28.88 -0.93
CA ASP A 145 -24.83 -29.99 -0.37
C ASP A 145 -25.94 -29.44 0.56
#